data_AF-H3D4C0-F1
#
_entry.id   AF-H3D4C0-F1
#
_cell.length_a   1.000
_cell.length_b   1.000
_cell.length_c   1.000
_cell.angle_alpha   90.00
_cell.angle_beta   90.00
_cell.angle_gamma   90.00
#
_symmetry.space_group_name_H-M   'P 1'
#
loop_
_entity.id
_entity.type
_entity.pdbx_description
1 polymer ?
#
loop_
_entity_poly.entity_id
_entity_poly.type
_entity_poly.pdbx_seq_one_letter_code
_entity_poly.pdbx_strand_id
1 'polypeptide(L)'
;ISPGVHKHKGQQTLFSAAETAGMFKFYPQHPAMMRLYEVQREVASLGPQVCTFGGLQNDRDYKRLERELTQMLLQVDQVDTEGKAELQGARKRAAQEVEGLLRYLEENATHPSRMAIEALSEEARRLVEERVVAPQRAGGVAEINDELVDMLQELVLRLTQVKTEGRVPLRKARYRALTRLCAVQDVIEGRTEQQTLSLPLSEDTHEAVHHINQVMVKVSVARGQLVALLMGLSGRDSCAHLSRILTEMQVELDALDVSGNTAIRNYRKQVVEEINGLLKHLDLEVEGDDTRRYDLAQNNSIREIEAVRAHVSHLREGVLRH
;
A
#
# COMPACT_ATOMS: atom_id res chain seq x y z
N ILE A 1 42.11 -12.24 -7.35
CA ILE A 1 41.61 -11.19 -6.43
C ILE A 1 40.13 -11.45 -6.24
N SER A 2 39.77 -12.06 -5.11
CA SER A 2 38.41 -12.45 -4.76
C SER A 2 37.57 -11.24 -4.30
N PRO A 3 36.25 -11.24 -4.53
CA PRO A 3 35.31 -10.54 -3.66
C PRO A 3 34.52 -11.55 -2.84
N GLY A 4 34.61 -11.42 -1.51
CA GLY A 4 33.92 -12.27 -0.54
C GLY A 4 32.42 -12.02 -0.50
N VAL A 5 31.65 -13.11 -0.52
CA VAL A 5 30.20 -13.12 -0.34
C VAL A 5 29.90 -13.27 1.15
N HIS A 6 29.42 -12.19 1.78
CA HIS A 6 28.84 -12.26 3.11
C HIS A 6 27.50 -13.02 3.05
N LYS A 7 27.46 -14.20 3.68
CA LYS A 7 26.29 -15.07 3.81
C LYS A 7 25.28 -14.46 4.79
N HIS A 8 24.09 -14.10 4.30
CA HIS A 8 22.90 -13.91 5.13
C HIS A 8 22.41 -15.28 5.64
N LYS A 9 22.79 -15.63 6.88
CA LYS A 9 22.31 -16.82 7.62
C LYS A 9 21.00 -16.55 8.40
N GLY A 10 20.19 -15.58 7.99
CA GLY A 10 19.11 -15.03 8.83
C GLY A 10 17.69 -15.55 8.58
N GLN A 11 17.43 -16.41 7.58
CA GLN A 11 16.06 -16.65 7.09
C GLN A 11 15.57 -18.11 7.13
N GLN A 12 16.26 -19.03 7.80
CA GLN A 12 15.95 -20.47 7.69
C GLN A 12 15.60 -21.17 9.01
N THR A 13 15.10 -20.45 10.00
CA THR A 13 14.65 -21.09 11.26
C THR A 13 13.45 -20.39 11.87
N LEU A 14 12.41 -20.14 11.08
CA LEU A 14 11.11 -19.76 11.62
C LEU A 14 10.03 -20.51 10.82
N PHE A 15 9.20 -21.25 11.55
CA PHE A 15 8.06 -22.06 11.11
C PHE A 15 8.30 -23.53 10.69
N SER A 16 8.35 -24.40 11.72
CA SER A 16 7.73 -25.73 11.67
C SER A 16 6.65 -25.75 12.77
N ALA A 17 5.38 -25.56 12.37
CA ALA A 17 4.23 -25.63 13.28
C ALA A 17 3.80 -27.09 13.58
N ALA A 18 4.44 -28.08 12.96
CA ALA A 18 4.07 -29.49 13.08
C ALA A 18 4.94 -30.27 14.07
N GLU A 19 6.16 -29.81 14.39
CA GLU A 19 7.04 -30.49 15.34
C GLU A 19 6.80 -30.08 16.81
N THR A 20 5.97 -29.07 17.05
CA THR A 20 5.63 -28.58 18.40
C THR A 20 4.57 -29.42 19.11
N ALA A 21 3.88 -30.33 18.42
CA ALA A 21 2.79 -31.14 19.00
C ALA A 21 3.28 -32.32 19.87
N GLY A 22 4.55 -32.74 19.74
CA GLY A 22 5.06 -33.97 20.35
C GLY A 22 5.70 -33.84 21.74
N MET A 23 5.82 -32.63 22.31
CA MET A 23 6.67 -32.43 23.50
C MET A 23 5.96 -31.75 24.69
N PHE A 24 4.63 -31.88 24.78
CA PHE A 24 3.87 -31.48 25.97
C PHE A 24 3.97 -32.55 27.07
N LYS A 25 5.15 -32.71 27.64
CA LYS A 25 5.25 -33.28 28.99
C LYS A 25 4.83 -32.20 29.98
N PHE A 26 3.78 -32.50 30.75
CA PHE A 26 3.30 -31.71 31.88
C PHE A 26 4.47 -31.38 32.82
N TYR A 27 4.91 -30.12 32.86
CA TYR A 27 5.79 -29.61 33.91
C TYR A 27 4.97 -28.75 34.88
N PRO A 28 5.25 -28.81 36.19
CA PRO A 28 4.54 -28.00 37.18
C PRO A 28 4.67 -26.51 36.83
N GLN A 29 3.60 -25.74 37.02
CA GLN A 29 3.47 -24.32 36.68
C GLN A 29 4.52 -23.44 37.38
N HIS A 30 5.75 -23.41 36.87
CA HIS A 30 6.79 -22.51 37.36
C HIS A 30 6.42 -21.08 36.96
N PRO A 31 6.37 -20.10 37.89
CA PRO A 31 5.99 -18.73 37.57
C PRO A 31 6.82 -18.12 36.43
N ALA A 32 8.14 -18.34 36.44
CA ALA A 32 9.03 -17.95 35.35
C ALA A 32 8.64 -18.56 33.98
N MET A 33 8.27 -19.84 33.96
CA MET A 33 7.88 -20.52 32.72
C MET A 33 6.54 -20.00 32.20
N MET A 34 5.58 -19.76 33.09
CA MET A 34 4.31 -19.10 32.75
C MET A 34 4.54 -17.72 32.14
N ARG A 35 5.43 -16.91 32.73
CA ARG A 35 5.74 -15.57 32.21
C ARG A 35 6.38 -15.62 30.82
N LEU A 36 7.29 -16.56 30.59
CA LEU A 36 7.91 -16.77 29.28
C LEU A 36 6.88 -17.21 28.23
N TYR A 37 5.90 -18.05 28.60
CA TYR A 37 4.80 -18.42 27.70
C TYR A 37 3.88 -17.24 27.37
N GLU A 38 3.60 -16.37 28.33
CA GLU A 38 2.83 -15.14 28.09
C GLU A 38 3.52 -14.25 27.06
N VAL A 39 4.82 -13.99 27.24
CA VAL A 39 5.61 -13.22 26.26
C VAL A 39 5.59 -13.91 24.90
N GLN A 40 5.78 -15.23 24.84
CA GLN A 40 5.78 -15.95 23.57
C GLN A 40 4.43 -15.87 22.84
N ARG A 41 3.32 -15.81 23.59
CA ARG A 41 1.98 -15.56 23.03
C ARG A 41 1.84 -14.13 22.48
N GLU A 42 2.38 -13.14 23.18
CA GLU A 42 2.39 -11.74 22.71
C GLU A 42 3.26 -11.59 21.45
N VAL A 43 4.43 -12.23 21.42
CA VAL A 43 5.30 -12.31 20.23
C VAL A 43 4.56 -12.93 19.04
N ALA A 44 3.81 -14.02 19.25
CA ALA A 44 3.02 -14.66 18.19
C ALA A 44 1.90 -13.73 17.65
N SER A 45 1.35 -12.86 18.50
CA SER A 45 0.37 -11.84 18.11
C SER A 45 1.00 -10.67 17.36
N LEU A 46 2.19 -10.23 17.77
CA LEU A 46 2.85 -9.04 17.21
C LEU A 46 3.65 -9.34 15.94
N GLY A 47 4.17 -10.56 15.80
CA GLY A 47 4.96 -11.02 14.65
C GLY A 47 4.31 -10.72 13.30
N PRO A 48 3.02 -11.06 13.06
CA PRO A 48 2.34 -10.73 11.82
C PRO A 48 2.29 -9.22 11.52
N GLN A 49 2.13 -8.37 12.54
CA GLN A 49 2.12 -6.91 12.36
C GLN A 49 3.51 -6.39 11.95
N VAL A 50 4.57 -6.94 12.55
CA VAL A 50 5.97 -6.63 12.18
C VAL A 50 6.27 -7.10 10.75
N CYS A 51 5.85 -8.32 10.38
CA CYS A 51 6.07 -8.88 9.05
C CYS A 51 5.29 -8.16 7.95
N THR A 52 4.16 -7.53 8.30
CA THR A 52 3.31 -6.77 7.37
C THR A 52 3.59 -5.27 7.39
N PHE A 53 4.46 -4.79 8.28
CA PHE A 53 4.80 -3.38 8.42
C PHE A 53 5.31 -2.79 7.09
N GLY A 54 4.70 -1.68 6.71
CA GLY A 54 4.89 -1.05 5.40
C GLY A 54 5.55 0.33 5.45
N GLY A 55 5.91 0.84 6.61
CA GLY A 55 6.34 2.22 6.80
C GLY A 55 7.85 2.43 6.97
N LEU A 56 8.21 3.63 7.41
CA LEU A 56 9.55 4.10 7.75
C LEU A 56 9.75 4.21 9.27
N GLN A 57 11.00 4.38 9.71
CA GLN A 57 11.34 4.47 11.15
C GLN A 57 10.70 5.65 11.89
N ASN A 58 10.42 6.75 11.17
CA ASN A 58 9.80 7.93 11.75
C ASN A 58 8.28 7.77 11.96
N ASP A 59 7.66 6.73 11.38
CA ASP A 59 6.23 6.49 11.46
C ASP A 59 5.78 6.14 12.87
N ARG A 60 4.56 6.56 13.21
CA ARG A 60 3.95 6.28 14.52
C ARG A 60 3.80 4.78 14.76
N ASP A 61 3.47 4.02 13.73
CA ASP A 61 3.29 2.58 13.81
C ASP A 61 4.62 1.85 14.04
N TYR A 62 5.72 2.30 13.41
CA TYR A 62 7.05 1.78 13.70
C TYR A 62 7.38 1.98 15.18
N LYS A 63 7.25 3.21 15.67
CA LYS A 63 7.53 3.56 17.08
C LYS A 63 6.62 2.83 18.06
N ARG A 64 5.40 2.45 17.67
CA ARG A 64 4.53 1.60 18.48
C ARG A 64 5.09 0.18 18.55
N LEU A 65 5.31 -0.45 17.39
CA LEU A 65 5.81 -1.83 17.31
C LEU A 65 7.18 -1.99 18.00
N GLU A 66 8.09 -1.05 17.79
CA GLU A 66 9.41 -1.03 18.42
C GLU A 66 9.31 -0.94 19.95
N ARG A 67 8.44 -0.07 20.47
CA ARG A 67 8.22 0.06 21.93
C ARG A 67 7.61 -1.20 22.53
N GLU A 68 6.61 -1.79 21.88
CA GLU A 68 5.97 -3.03 22.36
C GLU A 68 6.97 -4.20 22.38
N LEU A 69 7.76 -4.37 21.32
CA LEU A 69 8.83 -5.37 21.26
C LEU A 69 9.91 -5.13 22.32
N THR A 70 10.37 -3.89 22.49
CA THR A 70 11.37 -3.54 23.51
C THR A 70 10.85 -3.81 24.92
N GLN A 71 9.56 -3.51 25.17
CA GLN A 71 8.93 -3.82 26.45
C GLN A 71 8.89 -5.32 26.71
N MET A 72 8.55 -6.15 25.71
CA MET A 72 8.60 -7.61 25.85
C MET A 72 10.02 -8.11 26.12
N LEU A 73 11.05 -7.56 25.44
CA LEU A 73 12.44 -7.94 25.68
C LEU A 73 12.85 -7.68 27.13
N LEU A 74 12.52 -6.50 27.66
CA LEU A 74 12.75 -6.15 29.07
C LEU A 74 12.03 -7.11 30.03
N GLN A 75 10.80 -7.53 29.69
CA GLN A 75 10.08 -8.51 30.50
C GLN A 75 10.76 -9.87 30.51
N VAL A 76 11.30 -10.33 29.38
CA VAL A 76 12.06 -11.59 29.28
C VAL A 76 13.33 -11.51 30.13
N ASP A 77 14.06 -10.39 30.07
CA ASP A 77 15.29 -10.19 30.84
C ASP A 77 15.07 -10.19 32.35
N GLN A 78 13.92 -9.71 32.80
CA GLN A 78 13.51 -9.69 34.22
C GLN A 78 13.10 -11.06 34.77
N VAL A 79 12.92 -12.08 33.91
CA VAL A 79 12.57 -13.43 34.36
C VAL A 79 13.74 -14.06 35.11
N ASP A 80 13.55 -14.26 36.41
CA ASP A 80 14.45 -15.06 37.23
C ASP A 80 14.31 -16.54 36.84
N THR A 81 15.45 -17.16 36.57
CA THR A 81 15.54 -18.56 36.14
C THR A 81 16.01 -19.48 37.26
N GLU A 82 16.37 -18.94 38.43
CA GLU A 82 16.85 -19.69 39.59
C GLU A 82 18.05 -20.61 39.25
N GLY A 83 18.81 -20.29 38.20
CA GLY A 83 19.89 -21.13 37.68
C GLY A 83 19.43 -22.41 36.96
N LYS A 84 18.12 -22.64 36.78
CA LYS A 84 17.58 -23.82 36.10
C LYS A 84 17.82 -23.73 34.60
N ALA A 85 18.58 -24.70 34.07
CA ALA A 85 18.97 -24.73 32.66
C ALA A 85 17.78 -24.70 31.68
N GLU A 86 16.67 -25.37 32.03
CA GLU A 86 15.45 -25.37 31.21
C GLU A 86 14.85 -23.96 31.07
N LEU A 87 14.75 -23.22 32.18
CA LEU A 87 14.25 -21.84 32.20
C LEU A 87 15.19 -20.87 31.50
N GLN A 88 16.50 -21.04 31.67
CA GLN A 88 17.50 -20.26 30.94
C GLN A 88 17.40 -20.48 29.43
N GLY A 89 17.22 -21.73 29.00
CA GLY A 89 17.00 -22.08 27.61
C GLY A 89 15.73 -21.43 27.05
N ALA A 90 14.63 -21.48 27.80
CA ALA A 90 13.38 -20.84 27.41
C ALA A 90 13.49 -19.32 27.34
N ARG A 91 14.09 -18.67 28.34
CA ARG A 91 14.34 -17.22 28.37
C ARG A 91 15.18 -16.79 27.17
N LYS A 92 16.25 -17.52 26.89
CA LYS A 92 17.12 -17.25 25.74
C LYS A 92 16.37 -17.35 24.41
N ARG A 93 15.52 -18.36 24.23
CA ARG A 93 14.70 -18.49 23.01
C ARG A 93 13.71 -17.33 22.87
N ALA A 94 13.00 -16.98 23.94
CA ALA A 94 12.06 -15.86 23.93
C ALA A 94 12.76 -14.53 23.59
N ALA A 95 13.92 -14.25 24.20
CA ALA A 95 14.71 -13.06 23.89
C ALA A 95 15.14 -13.03 22.42
N GLN A 96 15.65 -14.15 21.89
CA GLN A 96 16.07 -14.26 20.49
C GLN A 96 14.93 -14.05 19.50
N GLU A 97 13.72 -14.51 19.83
CA GLU A 97 12.53 -14.28 18.99
C GLU A 97 12.16 -12.79 18.95
N VAL A 98 12.13 -12.12 20.10
CA VAL A 98 11.83 -10.67 20.19
C VAL A 98 12.89 -9.84 19.48
N GLU A 99 14.18 -10.10 19.73
CA GLU A 99 15.30 -9.44 19.06
C GLU A 99 15.26 -9.67 17.53
N GLY A 100 14.88 -10.87 17.10
CA GLY A 100 14.69 -11.21 15.70
C GLY A 100 13.64 -10.34 15.02
N LEU A 101 12.51 -10.10 15.71
CA LEU A 101 11.44 -9.21 15.22
C LEU A 101 11.87 -7.74 15.20
N LEU A 102 12.56 -7.25 16.23
CA LEU A 102 13.11 -5.88 16.26
C LEU A 102 14.04 -5.63 15.07
N ARG A 103 14.99 -6.55 14.86
CA ARG A 103 15.92 -6.46 13.73
C ARG A 103 15.18 -6.51 12.40
N TYR A 104 14.19 -7.40 12.25
CA TYR A 104 13.41 -7.47 11.01
C TYR A 104 12.66 -6.17 10.73
N LEU A 105 12.04 -5.58 11.77
CA LEU A 105 11.32 -4.30 11.67
C LEU A 105 12.26 -3.19 11.21
N GLU A 106 13.43 -3.06 11.83
CA GLU A 106 14.45 -2.07 11.51
C GLU A 106 14.99 -2.25 10.08
N GLU A 107 15.41 -3.47 9.71
CA GLU A 107 15.92 -3.79 8.38
C GLU A 107 14.90 -3.49 7.27
N ASN A 108 13.60 -3.70 7.56
CA ASN A 108 12.54 -3.42 6.61
C ASN A 108 12.23 -1.92 6.48
N ALA A 109 12.30 -1.17 7.58
CA ALA A 109 12.05 0.27 7.62
C ALA A 109 13.20 1.10 7.02
N THR A 110 14.43 0.59 7.10
CA THR A 110 15.65 1.26 6.60
C THR A 110 16.14 0.72 5.27
N HIS A 111 15.45 -0.26 4.69
CA HIS A 111 15.89 -0.90 3.46
C HIS A 111 16.07 0.12 2.31
N PRO A 112 17.16 0.07 1.52
CA PRO A 112 17.37 1.01 0.41
C PRO A 112 16.18 1.04 -0.58
N SER A 113 15.65 -0.13 -0.92
CA SER A 113 14.45 -0.24 -1.77
C SER A 113 13.19 0.35 -1.13
N ARG A 114 13.03 0.29 0.21
CA ARG A 114 11.93 0.96 0.91
C ARG A 114 12.07 2.46 0.71
N MET A 115 13.25 3.00 1.01
CA MET A 115 13.53 4.43 0.85
C MET A 115 13.32 4.89 -0.60
N ALA A 116 13.72 4.08 -1.59
CA ALA A 116 13.50 4.39 -3.00
C ALA A 116 12.01 4.43 -3.38
N ILE A 117 11.20 3.49 -2.89
CA ILE A 117 9.74 3.48 -3.12
C ILE A 117 9.10 4.73 -2.51
N GLU A 118 9.46 5.06 -1.27
CA GLU A 118 8.92 6.25 -0.58
C GLU A 118 9.37 7.55 -1.25
N ALA A 119 10.64 7.64 -1.67
CA ALA A 119 11.16 8.80 -2.40
C ALA A 119 10.43 9.03 -3.72
N LEU A 120 10.21 7.97 -4.51
CA LEU A 120 9.45 8.06 -5.77
C LEU A 120 7.97 8.42 -5.52
N SER A 121 7.38 7.90 -4.44
CA SER A 121 6.00 8.23 -4.06
C SER A 121 5.86 9.69 -3.65
N GLU A 122 6.84 10.22 -2.93
CA GLU A 122 6.88 11.64 -2.53
C GLU A 122 7.20 12.57 -3.72
N GLU A 123 8.09 12.15 -4.63
CA GLU A 123 8.36 12.86 -5.89
C GLU A 123 7.08 13.01 -6.71
N ALA A 124 6.32 11.92 -6.86
CA ALA A 124 5.04 11.96 -7.54
C ALA A 124 4.00 12.82 -6.79
N ARG A 125 3.97 12.74 -5.46
CA ARG A 125 3.06 13.55 -4.63
C ARG A 125 3.30 15.04 -4.85
N ARG A 126 4.58 15.47 -4.89
CA ARG A 126 4.95 16.87 -5.14
C ARG A 126 4.57 17.30 -6.54
N LEU A 127 4.88 16.49 -7.55
CA LEU A 127 4.52 16.76 -8.93
C LEU A 127 3.01 17.00 -9.08
N VAL A 128 2.21 16.11 -8.51
CA VAL A 128 0.75 16.18 -8.55
C VAL A 128 0.20 17.36 -7.74
N GLU A 129 0.76 17.61 -6.55
CA GLU A 129 0.38 18.76 -5.73
C GLU A 129 0.63 20.07 -6.48
N GLU A 130 1.79 20.23 -7.12
CA GLU A 130 2.17 21.44 -7.83
C GLU A 130 1.37 21.65 -9.13
N ARG A 131 1.18 20.60 -9.93
CA ARG A 131 0.62 20.71 -11.28
C ARG A 131 -0.90 20.56 -11.33
N VAL A 132 -1.50 19.88 -10.36
CA VAL A 132 -2.94 19.56 -10.36
C VAL A 132 -3.65 20.16 -9.16
N VAL A 133 -3.21 19.80 -7.95
CA VAL A 133 -4.00 20.07 -6.73
C VAL A 133 -3.92 21.53 -6.30
N ALA A 134 -2.74 22.13 -6.25
CA ALA A 134 -2.56 23.53 -5.84
C ALA A 134 -3.23 24.53 -6.80
N PRO A 135 -3.09 24.40 -8.14
CA PRO A 135 -3.82 25.25 -9.08
C PRO A 135 -5.33 25.15 -8.89
N GLN A 136 -5.85 23.94 -8.71
CA GLN A 136 -7.27 23.71 -8.50
C GLN A 136 -7.78 24.32 -7.19
N ARG A 137 -7.02 24.19 -6.09
CA ARG A 137 -7.35 24.83 -4.79
C ARG A 137 -7.35 26.36 -4.87
N ALA A 138 -6.51 26.93 -5.73
CA ALA A 138 -6.48 28.37 -5.98
C ALA A 138 -7.62 28.86 -6.90
N GLY A 139 -8.51 27.96 -7.36
CA GLY A 139 -9.56 28.28 -8.31
C GLY A 139 -9.07 28.44 -9.75
N GLY A 140 -7.80 28.07 -10.03
CA GLY A 140 -7.23 28.02 -11.36
C GLY A 140 -7.56 26.73 -12.09
N VAL A 141 -7.28 26.70 -13.40
CA VAL A 141 -7.39 25.49 -14.22
C VAL A 141 -6.09 24.69 -14.07
N ALA A 142 -6.19 23.43 -13.67
CA ALA A 142 -5.04 22.52 -13.66
C ALA A 142 -4.50 22.34 -15.08
N GLU A 143 -3.20 22.56 -15.27
CA GLU A 143 -2.51 22.29 -16.54
C GLU A 143 -2.27 20.79 -16.68
N ILE A 144 -3.33 20.06 -17.03
CA ILE A 144 -3.24 18.65 -17.39
C ILE A 144 -2.84 18.59 -18.86
N ASN A 145 -1.57 18.27 -19.12
CA ASN A 145 -0.99 18.16 -20.45
C ASN A 145 -0.23 16.83 -20.62
N ASP A 146 0.14 16.50 -21.85
CA ASP A 146 0.88 15.27 -22.17
C ASP A 146 2.23 15.21 -21.42
N GLU A 147 2.88 16.35 -21.19
CA GLU A 147 4.13 16.41 -20.40
C GLU A 147 3.96 15.91 -18.96
N LEU A 148 2.85 16.25 -18.30
CA LEU A 148 2.54 15.77 -16.95
C LEU A 148 2.33 14.25 -16.95
N VAL A 149 1.63 13.74 -17.95
CA VAL A 149 1.40 12.29 -18.13
C VAL A 149 2.74 11.58 -18.34
N ASP A 150 3.61 12.10 -19.20
CA ASP A 150 4.94 11.54 -19.46
C ASP A 150 5.81 11.52 -18.19
N MET A 151 5.80 12.59 -17.39
CA MET A 151 6.52 12.63 -16.11
C MET A 151 5.99 11.59 -15.11
N LEU A 152 4.67 11.41 -15.02
CA LEU A 152 4.06 10.37 -14.18
C LEU A 152 4.41 8.97 -14.68
N GLN A 153 4.38 8.77 -15.99
CA GLN A 153 4.76 7.50 -16.64
C GLN A 153 6.23 7.15 -16.36
N GLU A 154 7.13 8.13 -16.34
CA GLU A 154 8.53 7.92 -15.96
C GLU A 154 8.65 7.45 -14.50
N LEU A 155 7.90 8.07 -13.57
CA LEU A 155 7.89 7.67 -12.16
C LEU A 155 7.35 6.24 -11.97
N VAL A 156 6.30 5.87 -12.72
CA VAL A 156 5.78 4.50 -12.76
C VAL A 156 6.88 3.54 -13.23
N LEU A 157 7.57 3.85 -14.34
CA LEU A 157 8.66 3.02 -14.84
C LEU A 157 9.79 2.87 -13.82
N ARG A 158 10.23 3.95 -13.19
CA ARG A 158 11.25 3.93 -12.12
C ARG A 158 10.81 3.07 -10.94
N LEU A 159 9.55 3.14 -10.53
CA LEU A 159 9.00 2.28 -9.47
C LEU A 159 9.04 0.80 -9.83
N THR A 160 8.70 0.42 -11.07
CA THR A 160 8.74 -0.99 -11.48
C THR A 160 10.15 -1.60 -11.38
N GLN A 161 11.18 -0.77 -11.56
CA GLN A 161 12.59 -1.16 -11.54
C GLN A 161 13.15 -1.32 -10.11
N VAL A 162 12.47 -0.82 -9.07
CA VAL A 162 12.94 -0.96 -7.69
C VAL A 162 12.95 -2.44 -7.29
N LYS A 163 14.13 -2.97 -6.98
CA LYS A 163 14.32 -4.38 -6.59
C LYS A 163 13.74 -4.62 -5.20
N THR A 164 12.92 -5.65 -5.06
CA THR A 164 12.28 -6.02 -3.78
C THR A 164 12.98 -7.18 -3.07
N GLU A 165 14.00 -7.79 -3.70
CA GLU A 165 14.80 -8.88 -3.14
C GLU A 165 13.98 -10.09 -2.65
N GLY A 166 12.76 -10.26 -3.17
CA GLY A 166 11.84 -11.31 -2.70
C GLY A 166 11.20 -11.01 -1.34
N ARG A 167 11.51 -9.88 -0.70
CA ARG A 167 10.87 -9.47 0.56
C ARG A 167 9.41 -9.09 0.30
N VAL A 168 8.48 -9.82 0.93
CA VAL A 168 7.03 -9.55 0.89
C VAL A 168 6.69 -8.08 1.22
N PRO A 169 7.19 -7.46 2.31
CA PRO A 169 6.79 -6.09 2.64
C PRO A 169 7.24 -5.04 1.60
N LEU A 170 8.37 -5.27 0.93
CA LEU A 170 8.82 -4.41 -0.17
C LEU A 170 7.98 -4.58 -1.44
N ARG A 171 7.57 -5.82 -1.77
CA ARG A 171 6.64 -6.07 -2.87
C ARG A 171 5.29 -5.39 -2.63
N LYS A 172 4.76 -5.49 -1.41
CA LYS A 172 3.50 -4.84 -1.02
C LYS A 172 3.59 -3.33 -1.19
N ALA A 173 4.65 -2.71 -0.69
CA ALA A 173 4.82 -1.26 -0.81
C ALA A 173 4.97 -0.79 -2.26
N ARG A 174 5.81 -1.46 -3.05
CA ARG A 174 5.97 -1.14 -4.47
C ARG A 174 4.65 -1.29 -5.23
N TYR A 175 3.89 -2.34 -4.96
CA TYR A 175 2.59 -2.57 -5.59
C TYR A 175 1.55 -1.52 -5.21
N ARG A 176 1.49 -1.12 -3.93
CA ARG A 176 0.62 -0.02 -3.47
C ARG A 176 0.98 1.30 -4.15
N ALA A 177 2.27 1.65 -4.18
CA ALA A 177 2.75 2.87 -4.84
C ALA A 177 2.40 2.88 -6.34
N LEU A 178 2.65 1.77 -7.04
CA LEU A 178 2.28 1.61 -8.45
C LEU A 178 0.77 1.72 -8.67
N THR A 179 -0.04 1.08 -7.83
CA THR A 179 -1.50 1.11 -7.98
C THR A 179 -2.04 2.53 -7.87
N ARG A 180 -1.58 3.29 -6.87
CA ARG A 180 -1.97 4.70 -6.70
C ARG A 180 -1.53 5.56 -7.87
N LEU A 181 -0.28 5.40 -8.31
CA LEU A 181 0.25 6.22 -9.40
C LEU A 181 -0.38 5.93 -10.74
N CYS A 182 -0.64 4.66 -11.07
CA CYS A 182 -1.39 4.32 -12.27
C CYS A 182 -2.82 4.86 -12.19
N ALA A 183 -3.49 4.79 -11.03
CA ALA A 183 -4.82 5.38 -10.87
C ALA A 183 -4.80 6.91 -11.09
N VAL A 184 -3.79 7.61 -10.55
CA VAL A 184 -3.63 9.06 -10.77
C VAL A 184 -3.34 9.37 -12.23
N GLN A 185 -2.46 8.60 -12.86
CA GLN A 185 -2.13 8.74 -14.28
C GLN A 185 -3.39 8.54 -15.14
N ASP A 186 -4.15 7.47 -14.94
CA ASP A 186 -5.41 7.20 -15.67
C ASP A 186 -6.42 8.36 -15.52
N VAL A 187 -6.56 8.91 -14.31
CA VAL A 187 -7.47 10.03 -14.02
C VAL A 187 -7.03 11.32 -14.72
N ILE A 188 -5.73 11.53 -14.88
CA ILE A 188 -5.13 12.68 -15.56
C ILE A 188 -5.16 12.50 -17.08
N GLU A 189 -4.87 11.31 -17.59
CA GLU A 189 -4.91 10.98 -19.02
C GLU A 189 -6.28 11.20 -19.64
N GLY A 190 -7.36 10.93 -18.89
CA GLY A 190 -8.73 11.27 -19.31
C GLY A 190 -8.98 12.76 -19.58
N ARG A 191 -7.96 13.62 -19.44
CA ARG A 191 -7.99 15.07 -19.69
C ARG A 191 -6.97 15.57 -20.73
N THR A 192 -6.24 14.69 -21.40
CA THR A 192 -5.38 15.09 -22.54
C THR A 192 -6.21 15.40 -23.78
N GLU A 193 -5.73 16.27 -24.66
CA GLU A 193 -6.47 16.71 -25.87
C GLU A 193 -6.86 15.55 -26.80
N GLN A 194 -6.14 14.43 -26.72
CA GLN A 194 -6.43 13.21 -27.49
C GLN A 194 -7.64 12.43 -26.95
N GLN A 195 -8.01 12.62 -25.67
CA GLN A 195 -9.14 11.95 -25.00
C GLN A 195 -10.25 12.92 -24.56
N THR A 196 -9.95 14.22 -24.47
CA THR A 196 -10.88 15.24 -24.01
C THR A 196 -11.68 15.80 -25.18
N LEU A 197 -12.98 15.93 -24.94
CA LEU A 197 -13.95 16.64 -25.75
C LEU A 197 -13.37 17.84 -26.53
N SER A 198 -13.82 18.01 -27.78
CA SER A 198 -13.91 19.35 -28.36
C SER A 198 -14.64 20.23 -27.35
N LEU A 199 -13.97 21.31 -26.92
CA LEU A 199 -14.35 22.35 -25.94
C LEU A 199 -15.87 22.48 -25.66
N PRO A 200 -16.27 22.90 -24.42
CA PRO A 200 -17.68 23.03 -24.04
C PRO A 200 -18.52 23.64 -25.16
N LEU A 201 -19.65 23.01 -25.46
CA LEU A 201 -20.54 23.51 -26.50
C LEU A 201 -20.93 24.95 -26.17
N SER A 202 -21.03 25.81 -27.20
CA SER A 202 -21.41 27.21 -27.03
C SER A 202 -22.68 27.33 -26.19
N GLU A 203 -22.67 28.20 -25.18
CA GLU A 203 -23.83 28.45 -24.31
C GLU A 203 -25.05 28.96 -25.08
N ASP A 204 -24.85 29.45 -26.30
CA ASP A 204 -25.91 29.97 -27.18
C ASP A 204 -26.87 28.90 -27.72
N THR A 205 -26.67 27.60 -27.43
CA THR A 205 -27.33 26.51 -28.16
C THR A 205 -28.51 25.81 -27.45
N HIS A 206 -28.61 25.79 -26.11
CA HIS A 206 -29.75 25.17 -25.37
C HIS A 206 -29.59 25.31 -23.84
N GLU A 207 -30.70 25.36 -23.06
CA GLU A 207 -30.66 25.32 -21.59
C GLU A 207 -29.94 24.06 -21.05
N ALA A 208 -30.14 22.92 -21.71
CA ALA A 208 -29.45 21.67 -21.37
C ALA A 208 -27.93 21.75 -21.56
N VAL A 209 -27.43 22.51 -22.55
CA VAL A 209 -25.99 22.69 -22.76
C VAL A 209 -25.37 23.46 -21.61
N HIS A 210 -26.04 24.52 -21.15
CA HIS A 210 -25.59 25.28 -19.98
C HIS A 210 -25.51 24.40 -18.72
N HIS A 211 -26.53 23.57 -18.47
CA HIS A 211 -26.51 22.63 -17.34
C HIS A 211 -25.37 21.59 -17.46
N ILE A 212 -25.16 21.01 -18.64
CA ILE A 212 -24.06 20.04 -18.85
C ILE A 212 -22.69 20.73 -18.64
N ASN A 213 -22.51 21.96 -19.13
CA ASN A 213 -21.29 22.75 -18.91
C ASN A 213 -21.05 23.01 -17.40
N GLN A 214 -22.09 23.36 -16.64
CA GLN A 214 -21.98 23.53 -15.19
C GLN A 214 -21.57 22.23 -14.48
N VAL A 215 -22.18 21.09 -14.84
CA VAL A 215 -21.79 19.78 -14.29
C VAL A 215 -20.34 19.45 -14.66
N MET A 216 -19.90 19.73 -15.89
CA MET A 216 -18.51 19.51 -16.31
C MET A 216 -17.49 20.28 -15.46
N VAL A 217 -17.81 21.52 -15.07
CA VAL A 217 -16.96 22.29 -14.15
C VAL A 217 -16.89 21.60 -12.79
N LYS A 218 -18.01 21.16 -12.24
CA LYS A 218 -18.05 20.40 -10.97
C LYS A 218 -17.27 19.08 -11.07
N VAL A 219 -17.38 18.34 -12.17
CA VAL A 219 -16.61 17.11 -12.44
C VAL A 219 -15.11 17.41 -12.50
N SER A 220 -14.72 18.54 -13.09
CA SER A 220 -13.32 18.99 -13.09
C SER A 220 -12.80 19.26 -11.68
N VAL A 221 -13.63 19.78 -10.78
CA VAL A 221 -13.29 19.95 -9.36
C VAL A 221 -13.17 18.59 -8.66
N ALA A 222 -14.16 17.72 -8.85
CA ALA A 222 -14.18 16.38 -8.26
C ALA A 222 -12.96 15.53 -8.70
N ARG A 223 -12.49 15.69 -9.93
CA ARG A 223 -11.29 15.01 -10.43
C ARG A 223 -10.05 15.35 -9.62
N GLY A 224 -9.73 16.63 -9.43
CA GLY A 224 -8.54 16.98 -8.66
C GLY A 224 -8.69 16.69 -7.15
N GLN A 225 -9.92 16.67 -6.61
CA GLN A 225 -10.19 16.11 -5.28
C GLN A 225 -9.87 14.61 -5.21
N LEU A 226 -10.24 13.83 -6.25
CA LEU A 226 -9.88 12.41 -6.36
C LEU A 226 -8.36 12.23 -6.43
N VAL A 227 -7.68 13.00 -7.27
CA VAL A 227 -6.22 12.96 -7.40
C VAL A 227 -5.54 13.28 -6.06
N ALA A 228 -6.02 14.31 -5.35
CA ALA A 228 -5.53 14.64 -4.02
C ALA A 228 -5.78 13.50 -3.01
N LEU A 229 -6.93 12.83 -3.10
CA LEU A 229 -7.26 11.69 -2.24
C LEU A 229 -6.31 10.51 -2.51
N LEU A 230 -6.13 10.12 -3.78
CA LEU A 230 -5.24 9.03 -4.20
C LEU A 230 -3.79 9.25 -3.75
N MET A 231 -3.33 10.50 -3.69
CA MET A 231 -1.98 10.86 -3.28
C MET A 231 -1.82 11.13 -1.78
N GLY A 232 -2.91 11.03 -1.00
CA GLY A 232 -2.90 11.30 0.45
C GLY A 232 -2.72 12.78 0.79
N LEU A 233 -3.11 13.67 -0.12
CA LEU A 233 -3.06 15.13 0.01
C LEU A 233 -4.38 15.72 0.54
N SER A 234 -5.43 14.90 0.64
CA SER A 234 -6.75 15.32 1.14
C SER A 234 -6.81 15.25 2.66
N GLY A 235 -7.21 16.35 3.30
CA GLY A 235 -7.35 16.44 4.76
C GLY A 235 -8.78 16.21 5.28
N ARG A 236 -9.82 16.38 4.45
CA ARG A 236 -11.23 16.30 4.85
C ARG A 236 -12.11 15.47 3.93
N ASP A 237 -11.71 15.31 2.67
CA ASP A 237 -12.50 14.59 1.67
C ASP A 237 -12.30 13.08 1.83
N SER A 238 -13.41 12.35 1.85
CA SER A 238 -13.42 10.88 1.92
C SER A 238 -13.94 10.29 0.61
N CYS A 239 -13.60 9.03 0.32
CA CYS A 239 -14.10 8.33 -0.87
C CYS A 239 -15.63 8.33 -0.90
N ALA A 240 -16.28 8.13 0.25
CA ALA A 240 -17.73 8.14 0.38
C ALA A 240 -18.33 9.52 0.04
N HIS A 241 -17.68 10.60 0.48
CA HIS A 241 -18.14 11.96 0.17
C HIS A 241 -18.05 12.23 -1.33
N LEU A 242 -16.91 11.92 -1.96
CA LEU A 242 -16.68 12.18 -3.37
C LEU A 242 -17.57 11.29 -4.26
N SER A 243 -17.76 10.03 -3.88
CA SER A 243 -18.67 9.10 -4.54
C SER A 243 -20.10 9.66 -4.55
N ARG A 244 -20.59 10.15 -3.39
CA ARG A 244 -21.91 10.79 -3.29
C ARG A 244 -22.04 11.99 -4.24
N ILE A 245 -21.06 12.89 -4.26
CA ILE A 245 -21.09 14.07 -5.14
C ILE A 245 -21.13 13.65 -6.62
N LEU A 246 -20.30 12.69 -7.01
CA LEU A 246 -20.26 12.18 -8.38
C LEU A 246 -21.60 11.54 -8.78
N THR A 247 -22.21 10.73 -7.91
CA THR A 247 -23.53 10.14 -8.15
C THR A 247 -24.64 11.19 -8.21
N GLU A 248 -24.60 12.23 -7.37
CA GLU A 248 -25.56 13.35 -7.44
C GLU A 248 -25.50 14.04 -8.80
N MET A 249 -24.29 14.29 -9.34
CA MET A 249 -24.12 14.86 -10.68
C MET A 249 -24.63 13.94 -11.80
N GLN A 250 -24.53 12.62 -11.66
CA GLN A 250 -25.12 11.69 -12.64
C GLN A 250 -26.64 11.82 -12.65
N VAL A 251 -27.28 11.90 -11.49
CA VAL A 251 -28.73 12.09 -11.37
C VAL A 251 -29.15 13.44 -11.96
N GLU A 252 -28.39 14.52 -11.73
CA GLU A 252 -28.61 15.83 -12.37
C GLU A 252 -28.60 15.71 -13.91
N LEU A 253 -27.64 14.98 -14.49
CA LEU A 253 -27.54 14.79 -15.93
C LEU A 253 -28.67 13.92 -16.50
N ASP A 254 -29.04 12.84 -15.81
CA ASP A 254 -30.08 11.90 -16.26
C ASP A 254 -31.47 12.56 -16.30
N ALA A 255 -31.71 13.57 -15.46
CA ALA A 255 -32.94 14.35 -15.45
C ALA A 255 -33.08 15.33 -16.64
N LEU A 256 -32.00 15.61 -17.39
CA LEU A 256 -32.03 16.54 -18.51
C LEU A 256 -32.75 15.94 -19.72
N ASP A 257 -33.71 16.70 -20.26
CA ASP A 257 -34.31 16.38 -21.55
C ASP A 257 -33.37 16.76 -22.70
N VAL A 258 -32.81 15.73 -23.34
CA VAL A 258 -31.92 15.83 -24.52
C VAL A 258 -32.53 15.13 -25.74
N SER A 259 -33.84 14.84 -25.70
CA SER A 259 -34.50 13.94 -26.66
C SER A 259 -34.53 14.47 -28.10
N GLY A 260 -34.34 15.77 -28.32
CA GLY A 260 -34.38 16.42 -29.63
C GLY A 260 -33.04 16.71 -30.32
N ASN A 261 -31.88 16.47 -29.66
CA ASN A 261 -30.58 16.85 -30.24
C ASN A 261 -29.50 15.78 -29.95
N THR A 262 -29.04 15.11 -31.00
CA THR A 262 -28.02 14.05 -30.92
C THR A 262 -26.69 14.56 -30.38
N ALA A 263 -26.30 15.81 -30.69
CA ALA A 263 -25.05 16.38 -30.19
C ALA A 263 -25.10 16.59 -28.67
N ILE A 264 -26.20 17.13 -28.15
CA ILE A 264 -26.40 17.33 -26.69
C ILE A 264 -26.46 15.98 -25.97
N ARG A 265 -27.13 14.99 -26.55
CA ARG A 265 -27.19 13.61 -26.00
C ARG A 265 -25.81 12.97 -25.91
N ASN A 266 -25.00 13.08 -26.96
CA ASN A 266 -23.64 12.57 -26.97
C ASN A 266 -22.76 13.31 -25.96
N TYR A 267 -22.92 14.63 -25.86
CA TYR A 267 -22.19 15.45 -24.90
C TYR A 267 -22.49 15.00 -23.47
N ARG A 268 -23.78 14.91 -23.09
CA ARG A 268 -24.21 14.37 -21.79
C ARG A 268 -23.65 12.97 -21.53
N LYS A 269 -23.75 12.06 -22.51
CA LYS A 269 -23.26 10.69 -22.39
C LYS A 269 -21.76 10.68 -22.04
N GLN A 270 -20.97 11.53 -22.68
CA GLN A 270 -19.54 11.63 -22.45
C GLN A 270 -19.22 12.16 -21.04
N VAL A 271 -19.96 13.15 -20.54
CA VAL A 271 -19.81 13.62 -19.15
C VAL A 271 -20.12 12.50 -18.14
N VAL A 272 -21.16 11.70 -18.42
CA VAL A 272 -21.51 10.54 -17.59
C VAL A 272 -20.40 9.47 -17.64
N GLU A 273 -19.80 9.23 -18.80
CA GLU A 273 -18.64 8.34 -18.96
C GLU A 273 -17.42 8.84 -18.15
N GLU A 274 -17.15 10.16 -18.14
CA GLU A 274 -16.11 10.75 -17.28
C GLU A 274 -16.40 10.51 -15.79
N ILE A 275 -17.64 10.75 -15.34
CA ILE A 275 -18.01 10.54 -13.94
C ILE A 275 -17.85 9.06 -13.53
N ASN A 276 -18.27 8.13 -14.39
CA ASN A 276 -18.10 6.69 -14.16
C ASN A 276 -16.62 6.30 -14.07
N GLY A 277 -15.76 6.92 -14.89
CA GLY A 277 -14.31 6.75 -14.81
C GLY A 277 -13.77 7.14 -13.44
N LEU A 278 -14.17 8.30 -12.92
CA LEU A 278 -13.74 8.77 -11.58
C LEU A 278 -14.25 7.86 -10.46
N LEU A 279 -15.52 7.41 -10.52
CA LEU A 279 -16.12 6.50 -9.54
C LEU A 279 -15.35 5.18 -9.43
N LYS A 280 -14.91 4.61 -10.57
CA LYS A 280 -14.13 3.37 -10.60
C LYS A 280 -12.87 3.42 -9.74
N HIS A 281 -12.19 4.57 -9.68
CA HIS A 281 -10.97 4.72 -8.86
C HIS A 281 -11.26 4.90 -7.38
N LEU A 282 -12.44 5.42 -7.02
CA LEU A 282 -12.88 5.50 -5.62
C LEU A 282 -13.17 4.11 -5.03
N ASP A 283 -13.77 3.22 -5.83
CA ASP A 283 -14.02 1.83 -5.42
C ASP A 283 -12.69 1.09 -5.14
N LEU A 284 -11.65 1.37 -5.91
CA LEU A 284 -10.31 0.78 -5.74
C LEU A 284 -9.60 1.24 -4.46
N GLU A 285 -9.75 2.49 -4.03
CA GLU A 285 -9.17 2.99 -2.76
C GLU A 285 -9.91 2.44 -1.54
N VAL A 286 -11.25 2.33 -1.59
CA VAL A 286 -12.04 1.75 -0.49
C VAL A 286 -11.70 0.27 -0.29
N GLU A 287 -11.48 -0.48 -1.37
CA GLU A 287 -10.98 -1.87 -1.30
C GLU A 287 -9.51 -1.97 -0.89
N GLY A 288 -8.73 -0.88 -0.98
CA GLY A 288 -7.31 -0.84 -0.63
C GLY A 288 -7.01 -0.79 0.87
N ASP A 289 -7.90 -0.16 1.63
CA ASP A 289 -7.85 -0.14 3.10
C ASP A 289 -8.30 -1.48 3.70
N ASP A 290 -9.28 -2.15 3.10
CA ASP A 290 -9.66 -3.52 3.43
C ASP A 290 -8.62 -4.51 2.88
N THR A 291 -7.56 -4.68 3.66
CA THR A 291 -6.25 -5.26 3.34
C THR A 291 -6.27 -6.77 3.01
N ARG A 292 -7.15 -7.25 2.12
CA ARG A 292 -7.21 -8.64 1.66
C ARG A 292 -6.66 -8.82 0.24
N ARG A 293 -6.89 -7.86 -0.65
CA ARG A 293 -6.41 -7.93 -2.05
C ARG A 293 -4.90 -7.66 -2.19
N TYR A 294 -4.34 -6.85 -1.29
CA TYR A 294 -2.92 -6.51 -1.20
C TYR A 294 -2.12 -7.48 -0.32
N ASP A 295 -2.78 -8.44 0.32
CA ASP A 295 -2.09 -9.46 1.10
C ASP A 295 -1.48 -10.51 0.17
N LEU A 296 -0.29 -10.19 -0.36
CA LEU A 296 0.52 -11.11 -1.16
C LEU A 296 0.78 -12.46 -0.47
N ALA A 297 0.59 -12.57 0.86
CA ALA A 297 0.66 -13.83 1.58
C ALA A 297 -0.52 -14.77 1.28
N GLN A 298 -1.66 -14.23 0.84
CA GLN A 298 -2.83 -15.00 0.38
C GLN A 298 -2.89 -15.16 -1.15
N ASN A 299 -1.99 -14.51 -1.88
CA ASN A 299 -1.91 -14.68 -3.33
C ASN A 299 -1.32 -16.07 -3.64
N ASN A 300 -2.16 -16.99 -4.13
CA ASN A 300 -1.79 -18.38 -4.39
C ASN A 300 -0.56 -18.50 -5.31
N SER A 301 -0.46 -17.67 -6.35
CA SER A 301 0.69 -17.67 -7.26
C SER A 301 1.99 -17.27 -6.55
N ILE A 302 1.94 -16.33 -5.59
CA ILE A 302 3.11 -15.94 -4.80
C ILE A 302 3.50 -17.06 -3.82
N ARG A 303 2.52 -17.70 -3.17
CA ARG A 303 2.76 -18.86 -2.30
C ARG A 303 3.41 -20.02 -3.06
N GLU A 304 2.95 -20.30 -4.28
CA GLU A 304 3.53 -21.32 -5.16
C GLU A 304 4.96 -20.97 -5.55
N ILE A 305 5.23 -19.73 -5.96
CA ILE A 305 6.59 -19.26 -6.28
C ILE A 305 7.52 -19.38 -5.07
N GLU A 306 7.03 -19.04 -3.87
CA GLU A 306 7.79 -19.17 -2.63
C GLU A 306 8.06 -20.62 -2.26
N ALA A 307 7.09 -21.51 -2.42
CA ALA A 307 7.26 -22.95 -2.22
C ALA A 307 8.30 -23.53 -3.19
N VAL A 308 8.24 -23.15 -4.47
CA VAL A 308 9.25 -23.55 -5.48
C VAL A 308 10.64 -23.02 -5.10
N ARG A 309 10.75 -21.75 -4.69
CA ARG A 309 12.03 -21.17 -4.23
C ARG A 309 12.59 -21.89 -3.01
N ALA A 310 11.75 -22.22 -2.04
CA ALA A 310 12.16 -22.96 -0.85
C ALA A 310 12.69 -24.35 -1.24
N HIS A 311 12.00 -25.05 -2.14
CA HIS A 311 12.41 -26.36 -2.66
C HIS A 311 13.75 -26.30 -3.41
N VAL A 312 13.92 -25.31 -4.28
CA VAL A 312 15.17 -25.08 -5.03
C VAL A 312 16.34 -24.77 -4.09
N SER A 313 16.14 -23.95 -3.06
CA SER A 313 17.16 -23.68 -2.04
C SER A 313 17.57 -24.96 -1.30
N HIS A 314 16.60 -25.80 -0.94
CA HIS A 314 16.85 -27.06 -0.25
C HIS A 314 17.63 -28.06 -1.13
N LEU A 315 17.28 -28.16 -2.41
CA LEU A 315 18.02 -28.96 -3.40
C LEU A 315 19.45 -28.44 -3.57
N ARG A 316 19.62 -27.12 -3.67
CA ARG A 316 20.94 -26.49 -3.83
C ARG A 316 21.84 -26.73 -2.62
N GLU A 317 21.28 -26.71 -1.41
CA GLU A 317 22.00 -27.10 -0.20
C GLU A 317 22.38 -28.57 -0.18
N GLY A 318 21.53 -29.46 -0.70
CA GLY A 318 21.84 -30.88 -0.84
C GLY A 318 22.99 -31.15 -1.81
N VAL A 319 23.00 -30.44 -2.95
CA VAL A 319 24.07 -30.55 -3.96
C VAL A 319 25.41 -29.98 -3.47
N LEU A 320 25.39 -28.94 -2.63
CA LEU A 320 26.60 -28.32 -2.07
C LEU A 320 27.18 -29.08 -0.86
N ARG A 321 26.51 -30.13 -0.38
CA ARG A 321 27.00 -31.01 0.70
C ARG A 321 27.67 -32.29 0.17
N HIS A 322 27.82 -32.42 -1.14
CA HIS A 322 28.57 -33.46 -1.84
C HIS A 322 29.67 -32.83 -2.70
#